data_AF-A0A6J8DSV1-F1
#
_entry.id   AF-A0A6J8DSV1-F1
#
_cell.length_a   1.000
_cell.length_b   1.000
_cell.length_c   1.000
_cell.angle_alpha   90.00
_cell.angle_beta   90.00
_cell.angle_gamma   90.00
#
_symmetry.space_group_name_H-M   'P 1'
#
loop_
_entity.id
_entity.type
_entity.pdbx_description
1 polymer ?
#
loop_
_entity_poly.entity_id
_entity_poly.type
_entity_poly.pdbx_seq_one_letter_code
_entity_poly.pdbx_strand_id
1 'polypeptide(L)'
;MVSKFTKRTNFLVESEVCKIRSVDPFDPSINFFLPYNPKISLCNDSNLLTYVDNNILYINFTKSRNQVEYCSYEPIYYISNSFKFGKISGNFKKSVRVTDEFIKVQCFDSSNKVIAKNFHTVFVIKNSNQKAADLRKHVVQRKNIPNTSNRRESRLNVLLIMLESTSRINSYRYLRKTRKYLLETLDATELLGYNKVALNTRPNMAALLTGEFLENLSCFKNKEGVDQCPFIWKQYSKLGYTTHYGQDAYCTFYSKDMPGFKYQPTDYYDQPFHDANEQGKPQFSHLCFNGKSSSEYVNERMFNLVSNLKDNPFFSLSMHIRMTHNSLTRAVTIDKLISKTLQRLHKNIILNNTFLALFGDHGIRSGKVRPTFIGQLEEKLPMMFIYVPPWFKTKYCSYFKNLRTNARRLTTHFDTHSTLLHLLELDNNQLVMKTYRQKGISLFNKIPLNRSCQDAHIPSKWCACNFHL
;
A
#
# COMPACT_ATOMS: atom_id res chain seq x y z
N MET A 1 18.96 -23.95 -0.31
CA MET A 1 18.60 -24.66 0.93
C MET A 1 17.18 -24.29 1.30
N VAL A 2 16.29 -25.26 1.14
CA VAL A 2 14.85 -25.20 1.41
C VAL A 2 14.67 -25.01 2.92
N SER A 3 14.00 -23.92 3.33
CA SER A 3 13.76 -23.64 4.75
C SER A 3 12.97 -24.79 5.37
N LYS A 4 13.45 -25.27 6.52
CA LYS A 4 12.84 -26.28 7.40
C LYS A 4 11.31 -26.14 7.44
N PHE A 5 10.61 -27.00 6.69
CA PHE A 5 9.18 -27.22 6.89
C PHE A 5 9.01 -27.96 8.22
N THR A 6 8.78 -27.20 9.29
CA THR A 6 8.16 -27.72 10.50
C THR A 6 6.86 -28.44 10.11
N LYS A 7 6.74 -29.73 10.46
CA LYS A 7 5.58 -30.65 10.29
C LYS A 7 4.43 -30.07 9.45
N ARG A 8 4.25 -30.56 8.22
CA ARG A 8 3.11 -30.24 7.35
C ARG A 8 1.81 -30.55 8.11
N THR A 9 1.19 -29.55 8.73
CA THR A 9 -0.20 -29.63 9.15
C THR A 9 -1.04 -29.63 7.88
N ASN A 10 -2.03 -30.51 7.78
CA ASN A 10 -2.94 -30.58 6.62
C ASN A 10 -3.72 -29.27 6.42
N PHE A 11 -3.78 -28.41 7.45
CA PHE A 11 -4.53 -27.17 7.48
C PHE A 11 -3.67 -25.96 7.86
N LEU A 12 -4.00 -24.80 7.28
CA LEU A 12 -3.48 -23.47 7.65
C LEU A 12 -4.18 -22.93 8.90
N VAL A 13 -5.49 -23.18 8.98
CA VAL A 13 -6.38 -22.91 10.12
C VAL A 13 -7.16 -24.18 10.38
N GLU A 14 -7.16 -24.63 11.62
CA GLU A 14 -7.85 -25.84 12.05
C GLU A 14 -8.59 -25.58 13.37
N SER A 15 -9.91 -25.78 13.31
CA SER A 15 -10.85 -25.65 14.41
C SER A 15 -12.10 -26.49 14.08
N GLU A 16 -13.03 -26.58 15.02
CA GLU A 16 -14.29 -27.32 14.79
C GLU A 16 -15.17 -26.63 13.75
N VAL A 17 -15.10 -25.29 13.65
CA VAL A 17 -15.98 -24.47 12.80
C VAL A 17 -15.28 -23.90 11.55
N CYS A 18 -13.97 -24.06 11.41
CA CYS A 18 -13.24 -23.62 10.24
C CYS A 18 -12.00 -24.47 10.00
N LYS A 19 -11.91 -25.03 8.80
CA LYS A 19 -10.75 -25.75 8.29
C LYS A 19 -10.33 -25.17 6.94
N ILE A 20 -9.15 -24.56 6.89
CA ILE A 20 -8.56 -24.03 5.65
C ILE A 20 -7.42 -24.97 5.25
N ARG A 21 -7.55 -25.67 4.12
CA ARG A 21 -6.54 -26.64 3.67
C ARG A 21 -5.21 -25.95 3.34
N SER A 22 -4.11 -26.57 3.74
CA SER A 22 -2.78 -26.21 3.24
C SER A 22 -2.55 -26.92 1.90
N VAL A 23 -2.28 -26.16 0.84
CA VAL A 23 -2.00 -26.68 -0.50
C VAL A 23 -0.55 -26.40 -0.89
N ASP A 24 0.04 -27.25 -1.73
CA ASP A 24 1.35 -27.00 -2.30
C ASP A 24 1.26 -25.85 -3.32
N PRO A 25 2.05 -24.77 -3.20
CA PRO A 25 2.09 -23.70 -4.19
C PRO A 25 2.45 -24.16 -5.61
N PHE A 26 3.10 -25.32 -5.75
CA PHE A 26 3.52 -25.96 -7.01
C PHE A 26 2.83 -27.31 -7.23
N ASP A 27 1.60 -27.47 -6.73
CA ASP A 27 0.83 -28.70 -6.90
C ASP A 27 0.74 -29.12 -8.38
N PRO A 28 0.96 -30.41 -8.71
CA PRO A 28 0.92 -30.91 -10.08
C PRO A 28 -0.36 -30.55 -10.86
N SER A 29 -1.51 -30.45 -10.18
CA SER A 29 -2.80 -30.11 -10.79
C SER A 29 -2.85 -28.73 -11.44
N ILE A 30 -1.92 -27.83 -11.08
CA ILE A 30 -1.84 -26.47 -11.65
C ILE A 30 -0.56 -26.20 -12.41
N ASN A 31 0.36 -27.17 -12.53
CA ASN A 31 1.65 -26.98 -13.20
C ASN A 31 1.50 -26.50 -14.65
N PHE A 32 0.47 -26.96 -15.36
CA PHE A 32 0.17 -26.51 -16.73
C PHE A 32 -0.09 -24.98 -16.83
N PHE A 33 -0.52 -24.34 -15.73
CA PHE A 33 -0.76 -22.89 -15.68
C PHE A 33 0.46 -22.10 -15.24
N LEU A 34 1.50 -22.76 -14.71
CA LEU A 34 2.69 -22.12 -14.15
C LEU A 34 3.82 -22.11 -15.20
N PRO A 35 4.10 -20.97 -15.86
CA PRO A 35 5.21 -20.91 -16.78
C PRO A 35 6.54 -21.05 -16.02
N TYR A 36 7.45 -21.82 -16.61
CA TYR A 36 8.77 -22.11 -16.04
C TYR A 36 9.61 -20.85 -15.83
N ASN A 37 9.51 -19.87 -16.76
CA ASN A 37 10.17 -18.58 -16.70
C ASN A 37 9.23 -17.48 -17.24
N PRO A 38 8.47 -16.77 -16.38
CA PRO A 38 7.68 -15.64 -16.84
C PRO A 38 8.59 -14.55 -17.44
N LYS A 39 8.32 -14.14 -18.68
CA LYS A 39 9.06 -13.05 -19.33
C LYS A 39 8.88 -11.76 -18.51
N ILE A 40 9.99 -11.17 -18.06
CA ILE A 40 10.01 -9.88 -17.38
C ILE A 40 10.35 -8.82 -18.44
N SER A 41 9.36 -8.03 -18.84
CA SER A 41 9.65 -6.82 -19.61
C SER A 41 10.10 -5.73 -18.64
N LEU A 42 11.37 -5.37 -18.70
CA LEU A 42 11.92 -4.24 -17.93
C LEU A 42 11.66 -2.93 -18.68
N CYS A 43 11.42 -1.86 -17.93
CA CYS A 43 11.26 -0.53 -18.51
C CYS A 43 12.60 0.01 -19.01
N ASN A 44 12.62 0.56 -20.23
CA ASN A 44 13.83 1.16 -20.82
C ASN A 44 13.98 2.63 -20.39
N ASP A 45 15.08 2.93 -19.70
CA ASP A 45 15.36 4.23 -19.09
C ASP A 45 16.14 5.21 -19.99
N SER A 46 16.28 4.90 -21.29
CA SER A 46 17.05 5.68 -22.26
C SER A 46 16.57 7.13 -22.40
N ASN A 47 15.27 7.39 -22.14
CA ASN A 47 14.66 8.71 -22.32
C ASN A 47 14.58 9.51 -21.01
N LEU A 48 15.13 9.02 -19.89
CA LEU A 48 15.24 9.77 -18.63
C LEU A 48 16.44 10.72 -18.67
N LEU A 49 16.25 11.88 -19.28
CA LEU A 49 17.27 12.93 -19.43
C LEU A 49 17.34 13.89 -18.24
N THR A 50 16.46 13.75 -17.25
CA THR A 50 16.43 14.60 -16.06
C THR A 50 16.25 13.77 -14.80
N TYR A 51 16.69 14.30 -13.67
CA TYR A 51 16.52 13.71 -12.34
C TYR A 51 16.36 14.79 -11.29
N VAL A 52 15.75 14.46 -10.16
CA VAL A 52 15.60 15.36 -9.02
C VAL A 52 16.49 14.89 -7.88
N ASP A 53 17.25 15.81 -7.30
CA ASP A 53 17.97 15.63 -6.05
C ASP A 53 17.77 16.86 -5.16
N ASN A 54 17.39 16.66 -3.90
CA ASN A 54 17.15 17.72 -2.91
C ASN A 54 16.33 18.93 -3.43
N ASN A 55 15.21 18.65 -4.10
CA ASN A 55 14.30 19.66 -4.70
C ASN A 55 14.93 20.51 -5.82
N ILE A 56 16.05 20.04 -6.37
CA ILE A 56 16.67 20.61 -7.57
C ILE A 56 16.49 19.60 -8.70
N LEU A 57 15.89 20.06 -9.80
CA LEU A 57 15.78 19.32 -11.04
C LEU A 57 17.05 19.55 -11.87
N TYR A 58 17.70 18.48 -12.28
CA TYR A 58 18.94 18.49 -13.06
C TYR A 58 18.74 17.87 -14.44
N ILE A 59 19.50 18.36 -15.41
CA ILE A 59 19.70 17.71 -16.71
C ILE A 59 20.84 16.69 -16.58
N ASN A 60 20.59 15.46 -17.01
CA ASN A 60 21.58 14.40 -17.07
C ASN A 60 22.37 14.48 -18.39
N PHE A 61 23.43 15.28 -18.40
CA PHE A 61 24.29 15.50 -19.59
C PHE A 61 24.95 14.22 -20.11
N THR A 62 25.31 13.30 -19.21
CA THR A 62 25.89 12.00 -19.58
C THR A 62 24.90 11.17 -20.40
N LYS A 63 23.62 11.11 -19.97
CA LYS A 63 22.57 10.41 -20.72
C LYS A 63 22.14 11.15 -21.97
N SER A 64 22.08 12.48 -21.93
CA SER A 64 21.63 13.28 -23.07
C SER A 64 22.65 13.40 -24.20
N ARG A 65 23.91 12.98 -23.97
CA ARG A 65 25.02 13.13 -24.93
C ARG A 65 25.14 14.59 -25.42
N ASN A 66 24.87 15.55 -24.53
CA ASN A 66 24.85 16.99 -24.82
C ASN A 66 23.88 17.43 -25.93
N GLN A 67 22.84 16.66 -26.22
CA GLN A 67 21.82 17.01 -27.22
C GLN A 67 20.75 17.98 -26.66
N VAL A 68 20.73 18.22 -25.35
CA VAL A 68 19.77 19.11 -24.69
C VAL A 68 20.33 20.53 -24.65
N GLU A 69 19.65 21.48 -25.29
CA GLU A 69 19.96 22.92 -25.23
C GLU A 69 19.34 23.57 -23.98
N TYR A 70 18.07 23.26 -23.70
CA TYR A 70 17.39 23.67 -22.47
C TYR A 70 16.23 22.73 -22.13
N CYS A 71 15.74 22.81 -20.89
CA CYS A 71 14.48 22.21 -20.50
C CYS A 71 13.57 23.27 -19.84
N SER A 72 12.29 22.95 -19.76
CA SER A 72 11.30 23.66 -18.94
C SER A 72 10.40 22.64 -18.24
N TYR A 73 9.74 23.05 -17.16
CA TYR A 73 8.81 22.19 -16.44
C TYR A 73 7.45 22.85 -16.25
N GLU A 74 6.41 22.02 -16.14
CA GLU A 74 5.05 22.38 -15.80
C GLU A 74 4.65 21.65 -14.51
N PRO A 75 4.22 22.39 -13.47
CA PRO A 75 3.62 21.78 -12.29
C PRO A 75 2.37 20.98 -12.63
N ILE A 76 2.10 19.92 -11.86
CA ILE A 76 0.87 19.13 -11.98
C ILE A 76 0.06 19.31 -10.70
N TYR A 77 -1.15 19.84 -10.83
CA TYR A 77 -2.04 20.11 -9.71
C TYR A 77 -3.26 19.20 -9.74
N TYR A 78 -3.74 18.85 -8.55
CA TYR A 78 -5.03 18.19 -8.41
C TYR A 78 -6.18 19.15 -8.68
N ILE A 79 -7.19 18.70 -9.43
CA ILE A 79 -8.46 19.42 -9.59
C ILE A 79 -9.61 18.41 -9.63
N SER A 80 -10.36 18.32 -8.53
CA SER A 80 -11.64 17.61 -8.42
C SER A 80 -11.73 16.35 -9.29
N ASN A 81 -10.98 15.31 -8.91
CA ASN A 81 -10.95 14.00 -9.57
C ASN A 81 -10.20 13.93 -10.90
N SER A 82 -9.37 14.95 -11.15
CA SER A 82 -8.51 15.04 -12.31
C SER A 82 -7.24 15.82 -11.95
N PHE A 83 -6.45 16.15 -12.96
CA PHE A 83 -5.28 16.99 -12.86
C PHE A 83 -5.35 18.15 -13.84
N LYS A 84 -4.55 19.19 -13.58
CA LYS A 84 -4.26 20.25 -14.54
C LYS A 84 -2.78 20.58 -14.52
N PHE A 85 -2.25 20.98 -15.68
CA PHE A 85 -0.91 21.55 -15.74
C PHE A 85 -0.92 23.02 -15.30
N GLY A 86 0.12 23.43 -14.60
CA GLY A 86 0.37 24.80 -14.19
C GLY A 86 1.02 25.63 -15.30
N LYS A 87 1.45 26.84 -14.93
CA LYS A 87 2.24 27.69 -15.83
C LYS A 87 3.61 27.06 -16.09
N ILE A 88 4.05 27.06 -17.35
CA ILE A 88 5.38 26.60 -17.76
C ILE A 88 6.44 27.48 -17.07
N SER A 89 7.49 26.85 -16.54
CA SER A 89 8.64 27.52 -15.95
C SER A 89 9.45 28.31 -16.99
N GLY A 90 10.36 29.17 -16.52
CA GLY A 90 11.45 29.65 -17.38
C GLY A 90 12.33 28.49 -17.86
N ASN A 91 13.01 28.69 -18.98
CA ASN A 91 13.97 27.74 -19.51
C ASN A 91 15.19 27.64 -18.58
N PHE A 92 15.71 26.43 -18.37
CA PHE A 92 16.95 26.20 -17.64
C PHE A 92 17.89 25.29 -18.44
N LYS A 93 19.19 25.60 -18.37
CA LYS A 93 20.22 24.88 -19.15
C LYS A 93 21.00 23.84 -18.35
N LYS A 94 20.91 23.82 -17.01
CA LYS A 94 21.62 22.84 -16.16
C LYS A 94 20.73 22.28 -15.07
N SER A 95 20.19 23.17 -14.25
CA SER A 95 19.33 22.82 -13.13
C SER A 95 18.40 23.96 -12.76
N VAL A 96 17.31 23.62 -12.05
CA VAL A 96 16.36 24.59 -11.50
C VAL A 96 15.81 24.09 -10.17
N ARG A 97 15.61 24.99 -9.20
CA ARG A 97 14.91 24.65 -7.96
C ARG A 97 13.42 24.49 -8.25
N VAL A 98 12.84 23.40 -7.73
CA VAL A 98 11.42 23.08 -7.90
C VAL A 98 10.73 23.12 -6.54
N THR A 99 9.58 23.78 -6.49
CA THR A 99 8.74 23.89 -5.29
C THR A 99 7.44 23.10 -5.39
N ASP A 100 7.15 22.56 -6.57
CA ASP A 100 5.94 21.79 -6.86
C ASP A 100 6.14 20.31 -6.60
N GLU A 101 5.12 19.65 -6.05
CA GLU A 101 5.17 18.23 -5.67
C GLU A 101 5.32 17.31 -6.89
N PHE A 102 4.71 17.69 -8.00
CA PHE A 102 4.67 16.91 -9.23
C PHE A 102 4.97 17.82 -10.41
N ILE A 103 5.85 17.37 -11.30
CA ILE A 103 6.23 18.14 -12.49
C ILE A 103 6.31 17.25 -13.73
N LYS A 104 5.88 17.81 -14.85
CA LYS A 104 6.17 17.34 -16.21
C LYS A 104 7.30 18.20 -16.76
N VAL A 105 8.37 17.57 -17.24
CA VAL A 105 9.55 18.24 -17.79
C VAL A 105 9.64 17.95 -19.28
N GLN A 106 9.87 19.00 -20.08
CA GLN A 106 10.18 18.87 -21.51
C GLN A 106 11.57 19.42 -21.77
N CYS A 107 12.38 18.64 -22.49
CA CYS A 107 13.73 19.05 -22.90
C CYS A 107 13.80 19.19 -24.41
N PHE A 108 14.54 20.20 -24.85
CA PHE A 108 14.59 20.66 -26.22
C PHE A 108 16.02 20.64 -26.75
N ASP A 109 16.18 20.33 -28.03
CA ASP A 109 17.45 20.49 -28.74
C ASP A 109 17.64 21.93 -29.26
N SER A 110 18.77 22.19 -29.93
CA SER A 110 19.10 23.49 -30.52
C SER A 110 18.13 23.95 -31.62
N SER A 111 17.32 23.04 -32.16
CA SER A 111 16.28 23.32 -33.15
C SER A 111 14.89 23.50 -32.51
N ASN A 112 14.82 23.64 -31.18
CA ASN A 112 13.60 23.74 -30.39
C ASN A 112 12.65 22.52 -30.51
N LYS A 113 13.18 21.34 -30.87
CA LYS A 113 12.39 20.11 -30.94
C LYS A 113 12.41 19.42 -29.57
N VAL A 114 11.26 18.93 -29.13
CA VAL A 114 11.15 18.13 -27.89
C VAL A 114 11.85 16.78 -28.09
N ILE A 115 12.91 16.53 -27.33
CA ILE A 115 13.68 15.28 -27.37
C ILE A 115 13.40 14.36 -26.18
N ALA A 116 12.88 14.90 -25.07
CA ALA A 116 12.43 14.10 -23.93
C ALA A 116 11.25 14.72 -23.20
N LYS A 117 10.40 13.84 -22.65
CA LYS A 117 9.34 14.16 -21.68
C LYS A 117 9.57 13.31 -20.44
N ASN A 118 9.82 13.94 -19.29
CA ASN A 118 10.05 13.24 -18.03
C ASN A 118 9.06 13.72 -16.97
N PHE A 119 8.76 12.87 -15.99
CA PHE A 119 7.84 13.19 -14.92
C PHE A 119 8.53 12.88 -13.61
N HIS A 120 8.48 13.83 -12.67
CA HIS A 120 9.15 13.68 -11.38
C HIS A 120 8.20 13.98 -10.24
N THR A 121 8.41 13.26 -9.13
CA THR A 121 7.84 13.60 -7.83
C THR A 121 8.91 14.28 -6.99
N VAL A 122 8.51 15.30 -6.24
CA VAL A 122 9.38 16.10 -5.39
C VAL A 122 8.82 16.07 -3.97
N PHE A 123 9.70 16.00 -2.98
CA PHE A 123 9.26 16.12 -1.59
C PHE A 123 9.09 17.59 -1.23
N VAL A 124 7.84 18.02 -1.14
CA VAL A 124 7.48 19.35 -0.68
C VAL A 124 6.95 19.22 0.74
N ILE A 125 7.57 19.94 1.67
CA ILE A 125 7.04 20.07 3.03
C ILE A 125 5.73 20.84 2.91
N LYS A 126 4.61 20.17 3.17
CA LYS A 126 3.33 20.87 3.28
C LYS A 126 3.28 21.55 4.64
N ASN A 127 2.64 22.70 4.73
CA ASN A 127 2.34 23.37 6.00
C ASN A 127 1.39 22.55 6.91
N SER A 128 1.29 21.22 6.73
CA SER A 128 0.76 20.30 7.73
C SER A 128 1.51 20.42 9.06
N ASN A 129 2.74 20.97 9.08
CA ASN A 129 3.43 21.40 10.30
C ASN A 129 2.71 22.56 11.02
N GLN A 130 1.98 23.42 10.32
CA GLN A 130 1.11 24.44 10.90
C GLN A 130 -0.19 23.81 11.42
N LYS A 131 -0.79 22.84 10.71
CA LYS A 131 -1.90 22.02 11.23
C LYS A 131 -1.50 21.22 12.47
N ALA A 132 -0.30 20.64 12.50
CA ALA A 132 0.27 19.97 13.65
C ALA A 132 0.65 20.97 14.76
N ALA A 133 1.09 22.19 14.44
CA ALA A 133 1.34 23.25 15.40
C ALA A 133 0.03 23.82 16.00
N ASP A 134 -1.04 23.92 15.21
CA ASP A 134 -2.36 24.40 15.64
C ASP A 134 -3.11 23.30 16.42
N LEU A 135 -2.99 22.03 16.01
CA LEU A 135 -3.38 20.89 16.84
C LEU A 135 -2.56 20.82 18.14
N ARG A 136 -1.25 21.12 18.11
CA ARG A 136 -0.43 21.24 19.33
C ARG A 136 -0.95 22.36 20.23
N LYS A 137 -1.37 23.51 19.69
CA LYS A 137 -2.01 24.59 20.48
C LYS A 137 -3.35 24.13 21.10
N HIS A 138 -4.17 23.36 20.38
CA HIS A 138 -5.43 22.83 20.92
C HIS A 138 -5.26 21.68 21.92
N VAL A 139 -4.22 20.84 21.77
CA VAL A 139 -3.87 19.80 22.76
C VAL A 139 -3.28 20.44 24.02
N VAL A 140 -2.53 21.54 23.91
CA VAL A 140 -2.00 22.31 25.06
C VAL A 140 -3.12 23.06 25.80
N GLN A 141 -4.21 23.46 25.14
CA GLN A 141 -5.37 24.07 25.80
C GLN A 141 -6.22 23.09 26.63
N ARG A 142 -6.09 21.77 26.42
CA ARG A 142 -6.70 20.76 27.30
C ARG A 142 -5.76 20.49 28.49
N LYS A 143 -5.79 21.41 29.46
CA LYS A 143 -5.01 21.38 30.71
C LYS A 143 -5.14 20.04 31.45
N ASN A 144 -4.00 19.62 32.04
CA ASN A 144 -3.76 18.45 32.91
C ASN A 144 -3.33 17.13 32.23
N ILE A 145 -2.35 17.18 31.32
CA ILE A 145 -1.60 15.97 30.94
C ILE A 145 -0.10 16.23 31.17
N PRO A 146 0.60 15.42 31.99
CA PRO A 146 2.02 15.62 32.28
C PRO A 146 2.83 15.61 30.99
N ASN A 147 3.65 16.65 30.84
CA ASN A 147 4.58 16.85 29.76
C ASN A 147 5.64 15.74 29.85
N THR A 148 5.46 14.63 29.12
CA THR A 148 6.40 13.50 29.16
C THR A 148 6.98 13.28 27.78
N SER A 149 8.30 13.43 27.68
CA SER A 149 9.16 12.96 26.59
C SER A 149 8.84 11.51 26.16
N ASN A 150 8.30 10.69 27.08
CA ASN A 150 7.84 9.31 26.83
C ASN A 150 6.69 9.17 25.81
N ARG A 151 5.94 10.23 25.48
CA ARG A 151 4.82 10.13 24.51
C ARG A 151 5.26 10.02 23.06
N ARG A 152 6.49 10.44 22.71
CA ARG A 152 7.02 10.27 21.34
C ARG A 152 7.47 8.84 21.09
N GLU A 153 7.92 8.13 22.12
CA GLU A 153 8.38 6.74 22.03
C GLU A 153 7.24 5.72 21.93
N SER A 154 5.97 6.11 22.14
CA SER A 154 4.83 5.18 22.08
C SER A 154 4.07 5.18 20.76
N ARG A 155 4.28 6.15 19.86
CA ARG A 155 3.48 6.32 18.64
C ARG A 155 4.11 5.64 17.44
N LEU A 156 3.49 4.58 16.96
CA LEU A 156 3.92 3.91 15.75
C LEU A 156 3.48 4.66 14.49
N ASN A 157 4.42 4.91 13.59
CA ASN A 157 4.07 5.19 12.20
C ASN A 157 3.33 3.98 11.60
N VAL A 158 2.46 4.24 10.63
CA VAL A 158 1.71 3.18 9.93
C VAL A 158 2.07 3.20 8.45
N LEU A 159 2.65 2.09 7.98
CA LEU A 159 2.99 1.86 6.59
C LEU A 159 2.24 0.64 6.05
N LEU A 160 1.34 0.88 5.10
CA LEU A 160 0.56 -0.13 4.41
C LEU A 160 1.03 -0.20 2.95
N ILE A 161 1.54 -1.35 2.54
CA ILE A 161 1.94 -1.63 1.16
C ILE A 161 1.02 -2.74 0.62
N MET A 162 0.22 -2.43 -0.39
CA MET A 162 -0.68 -3.39 -1.01
C MET A 162 -0.16 -3.81 -2.38
N LEU A 163 -0.14 -5.11 -2.65
CA LEU A 163 0.10 -5.66 -4.00
C LEU A 163 -1.21 -6.31 -4.48
N GLU A 164 -1.85 -5.73 -5.49
CA GLU A 164 -3.17 -6.18 -5.96
C GLU A 164 -3.12 -7.62 -6.50
N SER A 165 -4.22 -8.38 -6.37
CA SER A 165 -4.35 -9.77 -6.86
C SER A 165 -3.30 -10.76 -6.33
N THR A 166 -2.60 -10.43 -5.25
CA THR A 166 -1.49 -11.24 -4.74
C THR A 166 -1.95 -12.13 -3.58
N SER A 167 -2.10 -13.42 -3.86
CA SER A 167 -2.44 -14.42 -2.86
C SER A 167 -1.25 -14.86 -2.02
N ARG A 168 -1.55 -15.56 -0.91
CA ARG A 168 -0.54 -16.25 -0.12
C ARG A 168 0.30 -17.16 -1.00
N ILE A 169 -0.30 -18.11 -1.72
CA ILE A 169 0.46 -19.08 -2.52
C ILE A 169 1.14 -18.44 -3.74
N ASN A 170 0.58 -17.36 -4.29
CA ASN A 170 1.25 -16.56 -5.32
C ASN A 170 2.58 -16.01 -4.81
N SER A 171 2.59 -15.48 -3.60
CA SER A 171 3.80 -14.92 -2.99
C SER A 171 4.90 -15.98 -2.82
N TYR A 172 4.55 -17.24 -2.50
CA TYR A 172 5.52 -18.34 -2.44
C TYR A 172 6.21 -18.57 -3.79
N ARG A 173 5.44 -18.45 -4.89
CA ARG A 173 5.96 -18.66 -6.24
C ARG A 173 6.81 -17.48 -6.70
N TYR A 174 6.30 -16.26 -6.54
CA TYR A 174 6.78 -15.09 -7.30
C TYR A 174 7.30 -13.93 -6.46
N LEU A 175 7.22 -13.98 -5.12
CA LEU A 175 7.76 -12.95 -4.21
C LEU A 175 8.85 -13.51 -3.28
N ARG A 176 9.71 -14.38 -3.81
CA ARG A 176 10.67 -15.16 -3.00
C ARG A 176 11.64 -14.28 -2.21
N LYS A 177 12.19 -13.22 -2.81
CA LYS A 177 13.14 -12.32 -2.15
C LYS A 177 12.46 -11.51 -1.06
N THR A 178 11.26 -11.03 -1.35
CA THR A 178 10.42 -10.26 -0.44
C THR A 178 10.04 -11.10 0.79
N ARG A 179 9.52 -12.31 0.56
CA ARG A 179 9.15 -13.25 1.63
C ARG A 179 10.34 -13.62 2.50
N LYS A 180 11.48 -13.96 1.89
CA LYS A 180 12.70 -14.29 2.62
C LYS A 180 13.09 -13.17 3.58
N TYR A 181 13.12 -11.92 3.08
CA TYR A 181 13.49 -10.77 3.90
C TYR A 181 12.50 -10.51 5.04
N LEU A 182 11.20 -10.58 4.77
CA LEU A 182 10.17 -10.40 5.80
C LEU A 182 10.26 -11.45 6.92
N LEU A 183 10.37 -12.72 6.56
CA LEU A 183 10.28 -13.82 7.52
C LEU A 183 11.61 -14.07 8.24
N GLU A 184 12.73 -14.08 7.51
CA GLU A 184 14.03 -14.46 8.07
C GLU A 184 14.81 -13.27 8.62
N THR A 185 14.56 -12.04 8.13
CA THR A 185 15.31 -10.85 8.56
C THR A 185 14.48 -9.92 9.45
N LEU A 186 13.24 -9.61 9.06
CA LEU A 186 12.39 -8.71 9.84
C LEU A 186 11.60 -9.41 10.95
N ASP A 187 11.58 -10.75 10.95
CA ASP A 187 10.76 -11.56 11.85
C ASP A 187 9.28 -11.11 11.81
N ALA A 188 8.77 -10.91 10.59
CA ALA A 188 7.37 -10.56 10.34
C ALA A 188 6.45 -11.76 10.60
N THR A 189 5.19 -11.48 10.92
CA THR A 189 4.14 -12.50 11.09
C THR A 189 3.34 -12.63 9.81
N GLU A 190 3.37 -13.81 9.16
CA GLU A 190 2.47 -14.15 8.06
C GLU A 190 1.13 -14.64 8.64
N LEU A 191 0.01 -14.00 8.26
CA LEU A 191 -1.32 -14.49 8.61
C LEU A 191 -1.78 -15.52 7.57
N LEU A 192 -1.69 -16.80 7.93
CA LEU A 192 -1.90 -17.92 7.02
C LEU A 192 -3.38 -18.11 6.64
N GLY A 193 -4.30 -17.70 7.52
CA GLY A 193 -5.75 -17.76 7.34
C GLY A 193 -6.39 -16.44 6.96
N TYR A 194 -5.62 -15.48 6.42
CA TYR A 194 -6.14 -14.18 6.02
C TYR A 194 -7.05 -14.32 4.80
N ASN A 195 -8.34 -14.00 4.98
CA ASN A 195 -9.40 -14.25 4.01
C ASN A 195 -10.01 -12.94 3.52
N LYS A 196 -10.24 -12.84 2.21
CA LYS A 196 -10.96 -11.70 1.63
C LYS A 196 -12.42 -11.68 2.08
N VAL A 197 -13.08 -10.53 2.05
CA VAL A 197 -14.50 -10.40 2.45
C VAL A 197 -15.41 -10.09 1.28
N ALA A 198 -14.85 -9.76 0.12
CA ALA A 198 -15.62 -9.35 -1.04
C ALA A 198 -14.93 -9.68 -2.38
N LEU A 199 -15.59 -9.35 -3.49
CA LEU A 199 -15.20 -9.79 -4.84
C LEU A 199 -13.81 -9.29 -5.25
N ASN A 200 -13.60 -7.97 -5.32
CA ASN A 200 -12.43 -7.31 -5.91
C ASN A 200 -11.85 -6.24 -4.98
N THR A 201 -10.88 -5.44 -5.45
CA THR A 201 -10.15 -4.44 -4.65
C THR A 201 -11.05 -3.51 -3.88
N ARG A 202 -12.02 -2.87 -4.54
CA ARG A 202 -12.84 -1.81 -3.96
C ARG A 202 -13.55 -2.22 -2.65
N PRO A 203 -14.40 -3.26 -2.58
CA PRO A 203 -15.08 -3.64 -1.35
C PRO A 203 -14.14 -4.26 -0.30
N ASN A 204 -13.04 -4.91 -0.70
CA ASN A 204 -12.05 -5.39 0.28
C ASN A 204 -11.29 -4.21 0.93
N MET A 205 -10.95 -3.19 0.15
CA MET A 205 -10.34 -1.96 0.65
C MET A 205 -11.33 -1.10 1.43
N ALA A 206 -12.63 -1.10 1.09
CA ALA A 206 -13.65 -0.48 1.92
C ALA A 206 -13.68 -1.12 3.32
N ALA A 207 -13.66 -2.45 3.41
CA ALA A 207 -13.60 -3.15 4.69
C ALA A 207 -12.35 -2.78 5.52
N LEU A 208 -11.16 -2.76 4.90
CA LEU A 208 -9.92 -2.40 5.58
C LEU A 208 -9.89 -0.93 6.02
N LEU A 209 -10.36 -0.03 5.17
CA LEU A 209 -10.19 1.41 5.39
C LEU A 209 -11.35 2.04 6.16
N THR A 210 -12.52 1.42 6.22
CA THR A 210 -13.70 1.98 6.90
C THR A 210 -14.26 1.08 7.99
N GLY A 211 -13.87 -0.19 8.04
CA GLY A 211 -14.47 -1.17 8.94
C GLY A 211 -15.86 -1.63 8.52
N GLU A 212 -16.34 -1.20 7.35
CA GLU A 212 -17.68 -1.45 6.85
C GLU A 212 -17.70 -2.08 5.45
N PHE A 213 -18.81 -2.76 5.16
CA PHE A 213 -19.09 -3.23 3.80
C PHE A 213 -19.37 -2.05 2.88
N LEU A 214 -18.92 -2.16 1.62
CA LEU A 214 -19.11 -1.11 0.62
C LEU A 214 -20.59 -0.73 0.46
N GLU A 215 -21.47 -1.73 0.49
CA GLU A 215 -22.91 -1.60 0.31
C GLU A 215 -23.59 -0.82 1.44
N ASN A 216 -22.99 -0.78 2.63
CA ASN A 216 -23.48 -0.05 3.79
C ASN A 216 -23.01 1.42 3.81
N LEU A 217 -22.05 1.78 2.95
CA LEU A 217 -21.49 3.12 2.91
C LEU A 217 -22.29 4.02 1.98
N SER A 218 -23.18 4.85 2.54
CA SER A 218 -23.99 5.81 1.77
C SER A 218 -23.15 6.77 0.92
N CYS A 219 -21.96 7.15 1.38
CA CYS A 219 -21.01 7.99 0.65
C CYS A 219 -20.54 7.38 -0.69
N PHE A 220 -20.59 6.05 -0.87
CA PHE A 220 -20.28 5.39 -2.14
C PHE A 220 -21.45 5.39 -3.13
N LYS A 221 -22.66 5.66 -2.64
CA LYS A 221 -23.89 5.74 -3.45
C LYS A 221 -24.19 7.17 -3.91
N ASN A 222 -23.51 8.15 -3.31
CA ASN A 222 -23.70 9.56 -3.62
C ASN A 222 -22.96 9.92 -4.93
N LYS A 223 -23.60 10.73 -5.78
CA LYS A 223 -23.00 11.31 -6.99
C LYS A 223 -21.92 12.36 -6.66
N GLU A 224 -21.83 12.81 -5.42
CA GLU A 224 -20.86 13.84 -4.99
C GLU A 224 -19.44 13.31 -4.72
N GLY A 225 -19.23 11.99 -4.73
CA GLY A 225 -17.93 11.38 -4.46
C GLY A 225 -17.81 10.72 -3.09
N VAL A 226 -16.64 10.14 -2.82
CA VAL A 226 -16.33 9.35 -1.63
C VAL A 226 -15.72 10.19 -0.49
N ASP A 227 -15.69 11.51 -0.64
CA ASP A 227 -15.11 12.44 0.32
C ASP A 227 -15.71 12.32 1.72
N GLN A 228 -16.99 11.91 1.85
CA GLN A 228 -17.65 11.76 3.15
C GLN A 228 -17.43 10.39 3.79
N CYS A 229 -16.80 9.44 3.10
CA CYS A 229 -16.59 8.12 3.66
C CYS A 229 -15.67 8.15 4.89
N PRO A 230 -15.91 7.30 5.90
CA PRO A 230 -15.18 7.31 7.16
C PRO A 230 -13.83 6.58 7.04
N PHE A 231 -13.02 6.95 6.05
CA PHE A 231 -11.71 6.35 5.85
C PHE A 231 -10.80 6.56 7.07
N ILE A 232 -10.06 5.51 7.45
CA ILE A 232 -9.26 5.42 8.67
C ILE A 232 -8.19 6.51 8.73
N TRP A 233 -7.61 6.90 7.59
CA TRP A 233 -6.63 7.99 7.53
C TRP A 233 -7.17 9.32 8.06
N LYS A 234 -8.49 9.56 8.04
CA LYS A 234 -9.08 10.75 8.66
C LYS A 234 -8.93 10.76 10.17
N GLN A 235 -8.98 9.59 10.83
CA GLN A 235 -8.75 9.47 12.27
C GLN A 235 -7.28 9.72 12.60
N TYR A 236 -6.38 9.14 11.80
CA TYR A 236 -4.94 9.43 11.89
C TYR A 236 -4.67 10.93 11.71
N SER A 237 -5.23 11.56 10.68
CA SER A 237 -5.09 13.01 10.43
C SER A 237 -5.59 13.86 11.61
N LYS A 238 -6.77 13.53 12.18
CA LYS A 238 -7.31 14.20 13.37
C LYS A 238 -6.39 14.10 14.59
N LEU A 239 -5.60 13.03 14.69
CA LEU A 239 -4.63 12.81 15.77
C LEU A 239 -3.22 13.33 15.45
N GLY A 240 -3.08 14.10 14.37
CA GLY A 240 -1.85 14.81 14.01
C GLY A 240 -0.87 13.98 13.17
N TYR A 241 -1.29 12.86 12.61
CA TYR A 241 -0.48 12.12 11.65
C TYR A 241 -0.46 12.82 10.29
N THR A 242 0.71 12.85 9.66
CA THR A 242 0.82 13.19 8.24
C THR A 242 0.32 12.01 7.42
N THR A 243 -0.62 12.24 6.50
CA THR A 243 -1.31 11.18 5.76
C THR A 243 -0.88 11.11 4.30
N HIS A 244 -0.70 9.89 3.80
CA HIS A 244 -0.34 9.62 2.42
C HIS A 244 -1.23 8.51 1.84
N TYR A 245 -1.75 8.74 0.63
CA TYR A 245 -2.47 7.75 -0.17
C TYR A 245 -1.96 7.77 -1.62
N GLY A 246 -1.31 6.68 -2.04
CA GLY A 246 -0.80 6.51 -3.40
C GLY A 246 -1.29 5.23 -4.05
N GLN A 247 -1.66 5.29 -5.33
CA GLN A 247 -2.01 4.12 -6.15
C GLN A 247 -1.57 4.33 -7.60
N ASP A 248 -1.14 3.25 -8.26
CA ASP A 248 -0.60 3.30 -9.64
C ASP A 248 -1.65 2.99 -10.74
N ALA A 249 -2.93 2.88 -10.38
CA ALA A 249 -4.04 2.71 -11.31
C ALA A 249 -5.42 3.12 -10.74
N TYR A 250 -6.32 3.50 -11.64
CA TYR A 250 -7.73 3.81 -11.32
C TYR A 250 -8.59 2.55 -11.10
N CYS A 251 -8.52 1.94 -9.91
CA CYS A 251 -9.29 0.72 -9.64
C CYS A 251 -10.07 0.74 -8.32
N THR A 252 -9.59 1.50 -7.34
CA THR A 252 -10.07 1.38 -5.96
C THR A 252 -11.32 2.24 -5.71
N PHE A 253 -11.12 3.55 -5.54
CA PHE A 253 -12.18 4.51 -5.17
C PHE A 253 -12.38 5.61 -6.21
N TYR A 254 -11.73 5.47 -7.36
CA TYR A 254 -11.88 6.36 -8.50
C TYR A 254 -11.88 5.49 -9.77
N SER A 255 -12.83 5.73 -10.66
CA SER A 255 -12.97 5.06 -11.96
C SER A 255 -13.81 5.92 -12.90
N LYS A 256 -13.91 5.57 -14.18
CA LYS A 256 -14.76 6.31 -15.14
C LYS A 256 -16.21 6.52 -14.66
N ASP A 257 -16.77 5.52 -13.97
CA ASP A 257 -18.16 5.55 -13.49
C ASP A 257 -18.29 5.99 -12.02
N MET A 258 -17.19 6.44 -11.39
CA MET A 258 -17.23 6.84 -9.98
C MET A 258 -16.39 8.09 -9.77
N PRO A 259 -17.02 9.21 -9.34
CA PRO A 259 -16.36 10.50 -9.30
C PRO A 259 -15.10 10.48 -8.46
N GLY A 260 -15.02 9.72 -7.36
CA GLY A 260 -13.84 9.67 -6.51
C GLY A 260 -13.82 10.76 -5.45
N PHE A 261 -12.68 11.38 -5.19
CA PHE A 261 -12.48 12.41 -4.17
C PHE A 261 -12.55 13.84 -4.71
N LYS A 262 -13.65 14.58 -4.54
CA LYS A 262 -13.75 15.99 -4.93
C LYS A 262 -12.61 16.85 -4.35
N TYR A 263 -12.16 16.54 -3.14
CA TYR A 263 -11.04 17.19 -2.46
C TYR A 263 -9.88 16.22 -2.23
N GLN A 264 -8.67 16.73 -2.10
CA GLN A 264 -7.52 15.88 -1.83
C GLN A 264 -7.72 15.09 -0.51
N PRO A 265 -7.70 13.75 -0.53
CA PRO A 265 -8.17 12.94 0.60
C PRO A 265 -7.20 12.81 1.77
N THR A 266 -5.92 13.08 1.53
CA THR A 266 -4.79 12.95 2.46
C THR A 266 -3.82 14.11 2.24
N ASP A 267 -2.84 14.31 3.11
CA ASP A 267 -1.83 15.37 2.96
C ASP A 267 -0.99 15.17 1.69
N TYR A 268 -0.66 13.93 1.34
CA TYR A 268 0.04 13.56 0.11
C TYR A 268 -0.78 12.55 -0.71
N TYR A 269 -1.18 12.94 -1.92
CA TYR A 269 -2.05 12.14 -2.78
C TYR A 269 -1.46 12.02 -4.19
N ASP A 270 -1.09 10.79 -4.58
CA ASP A 270 -0.25 10.58 -5.76
C ASP A 270 -1.02 10.50 -7.09
N GLN A 271 -2.35 10.33 -7.04
CA GLN A 271 -3.17 10.14 -8.24
C GLN A 271 -2.91 11.18 -9.35
N PRO A 272 -2.85 12.50 -9.09
CA PRO A 272 -2.70 13.49 -10.16
C PRO A 272 -1.42 13.29 -10.99
N PHE A 273 -0.35 12.79 -10.34
CA PHE A 273 0.90 12.46 -11.02
C PHE A 273 0.73 11.30 -11.98
N HIS A 274 0.09 10.22 -11.54
CA HIS A 274 -0.16 9.05 -12.39
C HIS A 274 -1.04 9.44 -13.57
N ASP A 275 -2.11 10.19 -13.33
CA ASP A 275 -3.06 10.62 -14.35
C ASP A 275 -2.38 11.43 -15.46
N ALA A 276 -1.51 12.35 -15.07
CA ALA A 276 -0.73 13.17 -15.99
C ALA A 276 0.32 12.35 -16.76
N ASN A 277 1.03 11.45 -16.07
CA ASN A 277 2.07 10.60 -16.65
C ASN A 277 1.50 9.56 -17.63
N GLU A 278 0.23 9.19 -17.44
CA GLU A 278 -0.51 8.22 -18.24
C GLU A 278 -1.46 8.87 -19.27
N GLN A 279 -1.50 10.20 -19.34
CA GLN A 279 -2.43 10.91 -20.22
C GLN A 279 -2.36 10.41 -21.66
N GLY A 280 -3.53 10.11 -22.25
CA GLY A 280 -3.67 9.64 -23.61
C GLY A 280 -3.39 8.14 -23.82
N LYS A 281 -3.16 7.37 -22.76
CA LYS A 281 -2.93 5.92 -22.83
C LYS A 281 -4.14 5.12 -22.34
N PRO A 282 -4.46 3.97 -22.96
CA PRO A 282 -5.48 3.08 -22.42
C PRO A 282 -5.10 2.54 -21.03
N GLN A 283 -6.10 2.34 -20.19
CA GLN A 283 -5.90 1.81 -18.84
C GLN A 283 -5.32 0.39 -18.90
N PHE A 284 -4.32 0.10 -18.06
CA PHE A 284 -3.65 -1.21 -17.97
C PHE A 284 -2.91 -1.70 -19.23
N SER A 285 -2.88 -0.94 -20.34
CA SER A 285 -2.19 -1.37 -21.58
C SER A 285 -0.68 -1.13 -21.57
N HIS A 286 -0.20 -0.27 -20.66
CA HIS A 286 1.23 0.03 -20.50
C HIS A 286 1.68 -0.20 -19.07
N LEU A 287 2.84 -0.83 -18.91
CA LEU A 287 3.48 -1.07 -17.62
C LEU A 287 4.54 0.00 -17.29
N CYS A 288 5.12 0.60 -18.33
CA CYS A 288 6.23 1.52 -18.27
C CYS A 288 5.85 2.93 -18.74
N PHE A 289 6.26 3.94 -17.98
CA PHE A 289 6.01 5.35 -18.21
C PHE A 289 7.32 6.11 -18.00
N ASN A 290 7.87 6.68 -19.08
CA ASN A 290 9.13 7.43 -19.04
C ASN A 290 10.26 6.63 -18.36
N GLY A 291 10.43 5.37 -18.77
CA GLY A 291 11.54 4.52 -18.34
C GLY A 291 11.44 3.88 -16.96
N LYS A 292 10.39 4.17 -16.20
CA LYS A 292 10.06 3.43 -14.96
C LYS A 292 8.70 2.78 -15.06
N SER A 293 8.50 1.71 -14.30
CA SER A 293 7.18 1.11 -14.14
C SER A 293 6.29 2.01 -13.26
N SER A 294 4.98 1.91 -13.45
CA SER A 294 4.00 2.61 -12.61
C SER A 294 4.19 2.31 -11.10
N SER A 295 4.50 1.06 -10.75
CA SER A 295 4.82 0.66 -9.37
C SER A 295 6.15 1.21 -8.85
N GLU A 296 7.15 1.47 -9.71
CA GLU A 296 8.39 2.14 -9.29
C GLU A 296 8.12 3.57 -8.85
N TYR A 297 7.28 4.32 -9.56
CA TYR A 297 6.90 5.68 -9.15
C TYR A 297 6.19 5.70 -7.80
N VAL A 298 5.15 4.88 -7.60
CA VAL A 298 4.45 4.78 -6.30
C VAL A 298 5.41 4.36 -5.19
N ASN A 299 6.27 3.37 -5.45
CA ASN A 299 7.22 2.88 -4.45
C ASN A 299 8.25 3.95 -4.05
N GLU A 300 8.84 4.65 -5.02
CA GLU A 300 9.79 5.73 -4.77
C GLU A 300 9.13 6.90 -4.04
N ARG A 301 7.90 7.25 -4.42
CA ARG A 301 7.13 8.31 -3.79
C ARG A 301 6.87 7.99 -2.32
N MET A 302 6.35 6.79 -2.04
CA MET A 302 6.16 6.29 -0.68
C MET A 302 7.47 6.32 0.10
N PHE A 303 8.55 5.75 -0.45
CA PHE A 303 9.85 5.68 0.24
C PHE A 303 10.38 7.07 0.60
N ASN A 304 10.36 8.02 -0.34
CA ASN A 304 10.84 9.37 -0.12
C ASN A 304 10.00 10.09 0.96
N LEU A 305 8.67 9.93 0.93
CA LEU A 305 7.78 10.49 1.95
C LEU A 305 8.08 9.94 3.34
N VAL A 306 8.05 8.61 3.53
CA VAL A 306 8.26 8.02 4.86
C VAL A 306 9.68 8.21 5.39
N SER A 307 10.66 8.37 4.50
CA SER A 307 12.03 8.70 4.90
C SER A 307 12.15 10.11 5.50
N ASN A 308 11.49 11.10 4.87
CA ASN A 308 11.45 12.47 5.36
C ASN A 308 10.53 12.66 6.57
N LEU A 309 9.52 11.79 6.71
CA LEU A 309 8.57 11.83 7.81
C LEU A 309 8.94 10.91 8.97
N LYS A 310 10.03 10.14 8.93
CA LYS A 310 10.33 9.08 9.91
C LYS A 310 10.26 9.51 11.39
N ASP A 311 10.59 10.77 11.68
CA ASP A 311 10.61 11.37 13.02
C ASP A 311 9.27 12.02 13.43
N ASN A 312 8.28 12.02 12.54
CA ASN A 312 6.93 12.53 12.76
C ASN A 312 5.89 11.42 12.50
N PRO A 313 4.81 11.31 13.30
CA PRO A 313 3.77 10.32 13.05
C PRO A 313 3.21 10.40 11.63
N PHE A 314 3.27 9.28 10.89
CA PHE A 314 2.69 9.20 9.54
C PHE A 314 1.78 7.98 9.35
N PHE A 315 0.78 8.14 8.49
CA PHE A 315 -0.03 7.05 7.94
C PHE A 315 0.16 7.04 6.43
N SER A 316 0.66 5.95 5.88
CA SER A 316 0.95 5.82 4.45
C SER A 316 0.31 4.55 3.90
N LEU A 317 -0.55 4.70 2.90
CA LEU A 317 -1.06 3.61 2.07
C LEU A 317 -0.50 3.73 0.65
N SER A 318 0.23 2.71 0.21
CA SER A 318 0.84 2.61 -1.12
C SER A 318 0.32 1.36 -1.84
N MET A 319 -0.43 1.56 -2.92
CA MET A 319 -1.11 0.49 -3.66
C MET A 319 -0.44 0.24 -5.02
N HIS A 320 0.16 -0.94 -5.15
CA HIS A 320 0.76 -1.45 -6.39
C HIS A 320 -0.28 -2.32 -7.10
N ILE A 321 -0.94 -1.76 -8.11
CA ILE A 321 -2.08 -2.39 -8.78
C ILE A 321 -1.62 -2.92 -10.14
N ARG A 322 -1.06 -2.06 -10.98
CA ARG A 322 -0.93 -2.31 -12.42
C ARG A 322 -0.03 -3.49 -12.76
N MET A 323 1.08 -3.62 -12.04
CA MET A 323 2.09 -4.64 -12.32
C MET A 323 1.58 -6.04 -12.02
N THR A 324 0.70 -6.21 -11.04
CA THR A 324 0.16 -7.51 -10.62
C THR A 324 -1.26 -7.78 -11.09
N HIS A 325 -1.97 -6.75 -11.59
CA HIS A 325 -3.41 -6.79 -11.85
C HIS A 325 -3.91 -8.05 -12.55
N ASN A 326 -4.71 -8.87 -11.86
CA ASN A 326 -5.28 -10.12 -12.38
C ASN A 326 -4.26 -11.04 -13.08
N SER A 327 -3.02 -11.09 -12.58
CA SER A 327 -1.96 -11.87 -13.19
C SER A 327 -1.41 -12.93 -12.26
N LEU A 328 -1.36 -14.17 -12.75
CA LEU A 328 -0.81 -15.28 -12.00
C LEU A 328 0.70 -15.12 -11.77
N THR A 329 1.43 -14.45 -12.67
CA THR A 329 2.89 -14.54 -12.70
C THR A 329 3.61 -13.21 -12.56
N ARG A 330 2.94 -12.09 -12.84
CA ARG A 330 3.61 -10.77 -12.90
C ARG A 330 4.07 -10.25 -11.54
N ALA A 331 3.67 -10.83 -10.41
CA ALA A 331 4.25 -10.52 -9.10
C ALA A 331 5.78 -10.68 -9.08
N VAL A 332 6.35 -11.54 -9.94
CA VAL A 332 7.80 -11.70 -10.10
C VAL A 332 8.51 -10.41 -10.50
N THR A 333 7.81 -9.54 -11.24
CA THR A 333 8.37 -8.28 -11.75
C THR A 333 8.63 -7.26 -10.65
N ILE A 334 7.89 -7.36 -9.52
CA ILE A 334 8.00 -6.43 -8.40
C ILE A 334 8.72 -7.01 -7.19
N ASP A 335 9.07 -8.30 -7.18
CA ASP A 335 9.77 -8.94 -6.05
C ASP A 335 11.10 -8.24 -5.71
N LYS A 336 11.89 -7.90 -6.73
CA LYS A 336 13.15 -7.17 -6.54
C LYS A 336 12.93 -5.74 -6.03
N LEU A 337 11.89 -5.06 -6.52
CA LEU A 337 11.54 -3.71 -6.11
C LEU A 337 11.16 -3.69 -4.62
N ILE A 338 10.16 -4.48 -4.23
CA ILE A 338 9.64 -4.51 -2.85
C ILE A 338 10.70 -5.00 -1.86
N SER A 339 11.44 -6.08 -2.17
CA SER A 339 12.52 -6.56 -1.29
C SER A 339 13.62 -5.52 -1.06
N LYS A 340 14.03 -4.78 -2.10
CA LYS A 340 14.99 -3.68 -1.95
C LYS A 340 14.40 -2.52 -1.14
N THR A 341 13.13 -2.19 -1.33
CA THR A 341 12.46 -1.16 -0.54
C THR A 341 12.44 -1.52 0.95
N LEU A 342 12.06 -2.75 1.29
CA LEU A 342 12.08 -3.24 2.68
C LEU A 342 13.49 -3.15 3.29
N GLN A 343 14.52 -3.53 2.53
CA GLN A 343 15.92 -3.37 2.96
C GLN A 343 16.28 -1.92 3.22
N ARG A 344 15.86 -0.99 2.36
CA ARG A 344 16.11 0.45 2.55
C ARG A 344 15.34 1.00 3.74
N LEU A 345 14.08 0.61 3.93
CA LEU A 345 13.27 1.02 5.09
C LEU A 345 13.93 0.57 6.40
N HIS A 346 14.44 -0.65 6.43
CA HIS A 346 15.15 -1.19 7.59
C HIS A 346 16.50 -0.50 7.83
N LYS A 347 17.37 -0.42 6.80
CA LYS A 347 18.71 0.18 6.90
C LYS A 347 18.68 1.66 7.27
N ASN A 348 17.67 2.41 6.82
CA ASN A 348 17.51 3.83 7.14
C ASN A 348 16.72 4.08 8.44
N ILE A 349 16.55 3.05 9.28
CA ILE A 349 15.97 3.15 10.63
C ILE A 349 14.47 3.54 10.63
N ILE A 350 13.83 3.58 9.46
CA ILE A 350 12.41 3.93 9.31
C ILE A 350 11.53 2.89 10.02
N LEU A 351 11.92 1.61 9.96
CA LEU A 351 11.17 0.53 10.61
C LEU A 351 11.25 0.53 12.14
N ASN A 352 12.20 1.24 12.76
CA ASN A 352 12.35 1.24 14.22
C ASN A 352 11.15 1.84 14.96
N ASN A 353 10.33 2.65 14.29
CA ASN A 353 9.12 3.22 14.85
C ASN A 353 7.90 3.03 13.92
N THR A 354 7.83 1.91 13.19
CA THR A 354 6.78 1.71 12.16
C THR A 354 6.10 0.35 12.30
N PHE A 355 4.76 0.37 12.41
CA PHE A 355 3.90 -0.75 12.05
C PHE A 355 3.86 -0.88 10.53
N LEU A 356 4.26 -2.04 10.01
CA LEU A 356 4.24 -2.33 8.58
C LEU A 356 3.29 -3.48 8.28
N ALA A 357 2.37 -3.27 7.34
CA ALA A 357 1.59 -4.34 6.71
C ALA A 357 1.93 -4.43 5.21
N LEU A 358 2.41 -5.58 4.76
CA LEU A 358 2.51 -5.91 3.33
C LEU A 358 1.44 -6.96 2.99
N PHE A 359 0.53 -6.65 2.09
CA PHE A 359 -0.66 -7.48 1.88
C PHE A 359 -1.18 -7.48 0.44
N GLY A 360 -2.03 -8.46 0.14
CA GLY A 360 -2.94 -8.43 -1.00
C GLY A 360 -4.37 -8.13 -0.56
N ASP A 361 -5.16 -7.56 -1.44
CA ASP A 361 -6.60 -7.34 -1.27
C ASP A 361 -7.42 -8.62 -1.54
N HIS A 362 -7.02 -9.37 -2.57
CA HIS A 362 -7.53 -10.67 -2.96
C HIS A 362 -6.46 -11.44 -3.77
N GLY A 363 -6.71 -12.72 -4.10
CA GLY A 363 -5.90 -13.45 -5.07
C GLY A 363 -6.36 -13.29 -6.52
N ILE A 364 -5.91 -14.15 -7.43
CA ILE A 364 -6.30 -14.05 -8.85
C ILE A 364 -7.79 -14.33 -9.05
N ARG A 365 -8.48 -13.45 -9.78
CA ARG A 365 -9.93 -13.54 -10.03
C ARG A 365 -10.30 -14.00 -11.44
N SER A 366 -9.32 -14.21 -12.31
CA SER A 366 -9.52 -14.53 -13.72
C SER A 366 -8.47 -15.50 -14.23
N GLY A 367 -8.67 -15.98 -15.46
CA GLY A 367 -7.77 -16.92 -16.11
C GLY A 367 -8.09 -18.39 -15.81
N LYS A 368 -7.42 -19.28 -16.54
CA LYS A 368 -7.73 -20.72 -16.57
C LYS A 368 -7.46 -21.46 -15.27
N VAL A 369 -6.61 -20.91 -14.39
CA VAL A 369 -6.33 -21.49 -13.06
C VAL A 369 -7.49 -21.29 -12.09
N ARG A 370 -8.23 -20.17 -12.20
CA ARG A 370 -9.28 -19.76 -11.24
C ARG A 370 -10.35 -20.82 -10.97
N PRO A 371 -10.90 -21.57 -11.95
CA PRO A 371 -11.92 -22.58 -11.68
C PRO A 371 -11.42 -23.80 -10.91
N THR A 372 -10.11 -24.07 -10.87
CA THR A 372 -9.53 -25.20 -10.13
C THR A 372 -9.69 -25.03 -8.61
N PHE A 373 -9.61 -26.11 -7.85
CA PHE A 373 -9.65 -26.07 -6.38
C PHE A 373 -8.62 -25.09 -5.79
N ILE A 374 -7.37 -25.16 -6.27
CA ILE A 374 -6.29 -24.28 -5.81
C ILE A 374 -6.54 -22.84 -6.26
N GLY A 375 -7.03 -22.62 -7.48
CA GLY A 375 -7.39 -21.29 -7.97
C GLY A 375 -8.47 -20.61 -7.12
N GLN A 376 -9.50 -21.35 -6.71
CA GLN A 376 -10.55 -20.83 -5.83
C GLN A 376 -10.04 -20.51 -4.43
N LEU A 377 -9.16 -21.34 -3.88
CA LEU A 377 -8.53 -21.09 -2.58
C LEU A 377 -7.59 -19.88 -2.64
N GLU A 378 -6.80 -19.80 -3.70
CA GLU A 378 -5.91 -18.69 -4.02
C GLU A 378 -6.67 -17.36 -4.14
N GLU A 379 -7.81 -17.35 -4.85
CA GLU A 379 -8.67 -16.17 -4.98
C GLU A 379 -9.08 -15.61 -3.61
N LYS A 380 -9.39 -16.50 -2.66
CA LYS A 380 -9.95 -16.17 -1.34
C LYS A 380 -8.91 -15.80 -0.28
N LEU A 381 -7.65 -16.26 -0.44
CA LEU A 381 -6.58 -16.13 0.55
C LEU A 381 -5.46 -15.17 0.10
N PRO A 382 -5.66 -13.85 0.19
CA PRO A 382 -4.60 -12.87 -0.01
C PRO A 382 -3.42 -13.09 0.93
N MET A 383 -2.22 -12.63 0.55
CA MET A 383 -1.10 -12.60 1.49
C MET A 383 -1.30 -11.47 2.53
N MET A 384 -0.79 -11.66 3.74
CA MET A 384 -0.73 -10.62 4.77
C MET A 384 0.47 -10.87 5.68
N PHE A 385 1.39 -9.90 5.70
CA PHE A 385 2.56 -9.88 6.58
C PHE A 385 2.49 -8.66 7.47
N ILE A 386 2.60 -8.86 8.78
CA ILE A 386 2.63 -7.80 9.78
C ILE A 386 4.01 -7.75 10.43
N TYR A 387 4.60 -6.57 10.46
CA TYR A 387 5.81 -6.25 11.21
C TYR A 387 5.53 -5.17 12.24
N VAL A 388 6.10 -5.36 13.43
CA VAL A 388 6.17 -4.38 14.52
C VAL A 388 7.62 -4.30 15.02
N PRO A 389 8.09 -3.12 15.47
CA PRO A 389 9.48 -2.94 15.86
C PRO A 389 9.85 -3.73 17.14
N PRO A 390 11.14 -4.03 17.37
CA PRO A 390 11.57 -4.82 18.52
C PRO A 390 11.12 -4.28 19.90
N TRP A 391 11.11 -2.96 20.08
CA TRP A 391 10.63 -2.35 21.32
C TRP A 391 9.14 -2.62 21.54
N PHE A 392 8.32 -2.67 20.48
CA PHE A 392 6.89 -2.97 20.58
C PHE A 392 6.68 -4.42 21.02
N LYS A 393 7.47 -5.36 20.47
CA LYS A 393 7.44 -6.76 20.88
C LYS A 393 7.75 -6.93 22.37
N THR A 394 8.64 -6.11 22.91
CA THR A 394 9.07 -6.15 24.32
C THR A 394 8.04 -5.47 25.23
N LYS A 395 7.65 -4.22 24.91
CA LYS A 395 6.71 -3.41 25.70
C LYS A 395 5.29 -3.97 25.68
N TYR A 396 4.85 -4.49 24.55
CA TYR A 396 3.51 -5.05 24.33
C TYR A 396 3.58 -6.55 24.02
N CYS A 397 4.30 -7.31 24.86
CA CYS A 397 4.55 -8.74 24.65
C CYS A 397 3.27 -9.58 24.53
N SER A 398 2.22 -9.25 25.29
CA SER A 398 0.91 -9.90 25.17
C SER A 398 0.27 -9.70 23.78
N TYR A 399 0.33 -8.48 23.24
CA TYR A 399 -0.16 -8.17 21.90
C TYR A 399 0.65 -8.88 20.81
N PHE A 400 1.97 -8.94 20.96
CA PHE A 400 2.82 -9.68 20.02
C PHE A 400 2.56 -11.20 20.08
N LYS A 401 2.36 -11.77 21.28
CA LYS A 401 1.97 -13.18 21.46
C LYS A 401 0.61 -13.48 20.81
N ASN A 402 -0.35 -12.57 20.94
CA ASN A 402 -1.65 -12.68 20.27
C ASN A 402 -1.49 -12.63 18.75
N LEU A 403 -0.71 -11.67 18.21
CA LEU A 403 -0.43 -11.60 16.78
C LEU A 403 0.17 -12.91 16.25
N ARG A 404 1.13 -13.51 16.96
CA ARG A 404 1.71 -14.80 16.61
C ARG A 404 0.71 -15.95 16.68
N THR A 405 -0.16 -15.95 17.68
CA THR A 405 -1.26 -16.92 17.79
C THR A 405 -2.23 -16.78 16.62
N ASN A 406 -2.53 -15.54 16.23
CA ASN A 406 -3.45 -15.20 15.15
C ASN A 406 -2.93 -15.56 13.75
N ALA A 407 -1.63 -15.84 13.60
CA ALA A 407 -1.04 -16.33 12.36
C ALA A 407 -1.76 -17.58 11.79
N ARG A 408 -2.35 -18.39 12.68
CA ARG A 408 -3.13 -19.60 12.33
C ARG A 408 -4.61 -19.48 12.70
N ARG A 409 -5.16 -18.26 12.65
CA ARG A 409 -6.59 -17.97 12.86
C ARG A 409 -7.23 -17.43 11.59
N LEU A 410 -8.56 -17.57 11.51
CA LEU A 410 -9.35 -16.92 10.47
C LEU A 410 -9.36 -15.41 10.72
N THR A 411 -8.71 -14.66 9.84
CA THR A 411 -8.56 -13.21 9.93
C THR A 411 -8.98 -12.53 8.64
N THR A 412 -9.37 -11.26 8.69
CA THR A 412 -9.92 -10.53 7.54
C THR A 412 -9.47 -9.08 7.49
N HIS A 413 -9.84 -8.38 6.40
CA HIS A 413 -9.66 -6.93 6.26
C HIS A 413 -10.29 -6.13 7.41
N PHE A 414 -11.39 -6.60 8.02
CA PHE A 414 -12.00 -5.95 9.18
C PHE A 414 -11.11 -6.02 10.44
N ASP A 415 -10.38 -7.12 10.63
CA ASP A 415 -9.46 -7.26 11.75
C ASP A 415 -8.25 -6.33 11.59
N THR A 416 -7.79 -6.16 10.34
CA THR A 416 -6.76 -5.15 10.01
C THR A 416 -7.25 -3.74 10.33
N HIS A 417 -8.48 -3.38 9.95
CA HIS A 417 -9.09 -2.10 10.33
C HIS A 417 -9.10 -1.89 11.85
N SER A 418 -9.56 -2.90 12.58
CA SER A 418 -9.65 -2.87 14.04
C SER A 418 -8.26 -2.78 14.70
N THR A 419 -7.24 -3.34 14.05
CA THR A 419 -5.83 -3.19 14.46
C THR A 419 -5.34 -1.76 14.30
N LEU A 420 -5.68 -1.11 13.17
CA LEU A 420 -5.34 0.29 12.93
C LEU A 420 -6.02 1.23 13.93
N LEU A 421 -7.26 0.94 14.35
CA LEU A 421 -7.92 1.69 15.41
C LEU A 421 -7.24 1.44 16.77
N HIS A 422 -6.90 0.18 17.09
CA HIS A 422 -6.20 -0.16 18.33
C HIS A 422 -4.85 0.59 18.45
N LEU A 423 -4.08 0.73 17.37
CA LEU A 423 -2.85 1.53 17.38
C LEU A 423 -3.09 2.99 17.83
N LEU A 424 -4.19 3.62 17.40
CA LEU A 424 -4.54 4.98 17.83
C LEU A 424 -4.92 5.05 19.32
N GLU A 425 -5.46 3.98 19.89
CA GLU A 425 -5.79 3.93 21.32
C GLU A 425 -4.52 3.88 22.18
N LEU A 426 -3.52 3.11 21.76
CA LEU A 426 -2.21 3.04 22.43
C LEU A 426 -1.53 4.41 22.48
N ASP A 427 -1.79 5.27 21.49
CA ASP A 427 -1.18 6.59 21.36
C ASP A 427 -1.81 7.69 22.21
N ASN A 428 -3.10 7.54 22.52
CA ASN A 428 -3.90 8.64 23.06
C ASN A 428 -4.63 8.31 24.36
N ASN A 429 -4.59 7.05 24.84
CA ASN A 429 -5.36 6.57 25.99
C ASN A 429 -6.86 6.92 25.92
N GLN A 430 -7.36 7.24 24.72
CA GLN A 430 -8.76 7.52 24.45
C GLN A 430 -9.35 6.33 23.72
N LEU A 431 -10.55 5.94 24.14
CA LEU A 431 -11.31 4.84 23.58
C LEU A 431 -11.86 5.23 22.22
N VAL A 432 -11.00 5.28 21.19
CA VAL A 432 -11.41 5.44 19.80
C VAL A 432 -12.36 4.30 19.42
N MET A 433 -12.20 3.10 20.00
CA MET A 433 -13.04 1.94 19.69
C MET A 433 -14.47 2.04 20.24
N LYS A 434 -14.75 2.80 21.33
CA LYS A 434 -16.12 2.84 21.89
C LYS A 434 -17.15 3.51 20.97
N THR A 435 -16.71 4.33 20.01
CA THR A 435 -17.60 5.04 19.07
C THR A 435 -17.85 4.29 17.76
N TYR A 436 -17.13 3.20 17.48
CA TYR A 436 -17.27 2.44 16.24
C TYR A 436 -17.80 1.03 16.54
N ARG A 437 -18.94 0.66 15.94
CA ARG A 437 -19.36 -0.75 15.90
C ARG A 437 -18.38 -1.51 14.99
N GLN A 438 -17.45 -2.26 15.58
CA GLN A 438 -16.43 -2.97 14.82
C GLN A 438 -16.92 -4.35 14.37
N LYS A 439 -16.74 -4.65 13.08
CA LYS A 439 -16.90 -6.01 12.53
C LYS A 439 -15.67 -6.89 12.74
N GLY A 440 -14.52 -6.26 13.00
CA GLY A 440 -13.26 -6.97 13.20
C GLY A 440 -12.86 -7.03 14.66
N ILE A 441 -11.87 -7.87 14.93
CA ILE A 441 -11.16 -7.94 16.20
C ILE A 441 -9.72 -7.56 15.89
N SER A 442 -9.15 -6.63 16.67
CA SER A 442 -7.74 -6.26 16.52
C SER A 442 -6.83 -7.49 16.55
N LEU A 443 -5.85 -7.55 15.65
CA LEU A 443 -4.85 -8.62 15.56
C LEU A 443 -3.92 -8.67 16.78
N PHE A 444 -3.94 -7.64 17.63
CA PHE A 444 -3.26 -7.61 18.93
C PHE A 444 -4.10 -8.22 20.07
N ASN A 445 -5.38 -8.49 19.81
CA ASN A 445 -6.23 -9.31 20.68
C ASN A 445 -6.27 -10.74 20.15
N LYS A 446 -6.54 -11.71 21.03
CA LYS A 446 -6.61 -13.11 20.64
C LYS A 446 -7.87 -13.35 19.79
N ILE A 447 -7.70 -13.70 18.52
CA ILE A 447 -8.81 -14.13 17.66
C ILE A 447 -9.29 -15.51 18.15
N PRO A 448 -10.61 -15.72 18.34
CA PRO A 448 -11.14 -17.01 18.80
C PRO A 448 -10.69 -18.17 17.92
N LEU A 449 -10.39 -19.31 18.56
CA LEU A 449 -10.04 -20.56 17.86
C LEU A 449 -11.21 -21.02 16.98
N ASN A 450 -12.40 -21.10 17.57
CA ASN A 450 -13.63 -21.48 16.90
C ASN A 450 -14.34 -20.23 16.33
N ARG A 451 -13.68 -19.47 15.45
CA ARG A 451 -14.29 -18.36 14.71
C ARG A 451 -14.77 -18.87 13.35
N SER A 452 -16.08 -18.82 13.10
CA SER A 452 -16.66 -19.18 11.81
C SER A 452 -16.54 -18.04 10.78
N CYS A 453 -16.82 -18.33 9.51
CA CYS A 453 -16.93 -17.27 8.49
C CYS A 453 -18.04 -16.26 8.80
N GLN A 454 -19.13 -16.68 9.46
CA GLN A 454 -20.20 -15.78 9.88
C GLN A 454 -19.71 -14.81 10.95
N ASP A 455 -19.01 -15.30 11.98
CA ASP A 455 -18.40 -14.46 13.04
C ASP A 455 -17.33 -13.50 12.49
N ALA A 456 -16.69 -13.89 11.38
CA ALA A 456 -15.70 -13.08 10.69
C ALA A 456 -16.29 -12.13 9.63
N HIS A 457 -17.62 -12.10 9.48
CA HIS A 457 -18.32 -11.34 8.45
C HIS A 457 -17.82 -11.63 7.02
N ILE A 458 -17.54 -12.91 6.72
CA ILE A 458 -17.16 -13.37 5.39
C ILE A 458 -18.41 -13.96 4.72
N PRO A 459 -18.93 -13.36 3.64
CA PRO A 459 -20.01 -13.96 2.86
C PRO A 459 -19.65 -15.38 2.39
N SER A 460 -20.61 -16.30 2.38
CA SER A 460 -20.40 -17.74 2.11
C SER A 460 -19.56 -18.00 0.84
N LYS A 461 -19.85 -17.29 -0.26
CA LYS A 461 -19.10 -17.39 -1.52
C LYS A 461 -17.60 -17.06 -1.41
N TRP A 462 -17.21 -16.26 -0.42
CA TRP A 462 -15.82 -15.85 -0.17
C TRP A 462 -15.16 -16.62 0.96
N CYS A 463 -15.89 -17.46 1.68
CA CYS A 463 -15.36 -18.27 2.76
C CYS A 463 -14.41 -19.35 2.21
N ALA A 464 -13.18 -19.40 2.75
CA ALA A 464 -12.21 -20.46 2.47
C ALA A 464 -12.26 -21.61 3.49
N CYS A 465 -13.05 -21.48 4.56
CA CYS A 465 -13.31 -22.59 5.46
C CYS A 465 -14.15 -23.62 4.69
N ASN A 466 -13.59 -24.80 4.48
CA ASN A 466 -14.35 -25.91 3.94
C ASN A 466 -14.91 -26.66 5.14
N PHE A 467 -16.21 -26.49 5.40
CA PHE A 467 -16.95 -27.56 6.05
C PHE A 467 -16.90 -28.76 5.09
N HIS A 468 -16.73 -29.95 5.65
CA HIS A 468 -16.51 -31.19 4.93
C HIS A 468 -17.31 -31.29 3.62
N LEU A 469 -16.61 -31.65 2.52
CA LEU A 469 -17.22 -32.18 1.30
C LEU A 469 -18.10 -33.39 1.67
#